data_AF-A0A3A4TUD4-F1
#
_entry.id   AF-A0A3A4TUD4-F1
#
_cell.length_a   1.000
_cell.length_b   1.000
_cell.length_c   1.000
_cell.angle_alpha   90.00
_cell.angle_beta   90.00
_cell.angle_gamma   90.00
#
_symmetry.space_group_name_H-M   'P 1'
#
loop_
_entity.id
_entity.type
_entity.pdbx_description
1 polymer ?
#
loop_
_entity_poly.entity_id
_entity_poly.type
_entity_poly.pdbx_seq_one_letter_code
_entity_poly.pdbx_strand_id
1 'polypeptide(L)'
;MQTLVVYDIPSDKLRNRVAEACKDYGLERIQWSAFRGDLNHNRRTELALRLRRTLGRSKGNIQLYPICDKDIGLRMEIGSESAVRRSSQEGERGQG
;
A
#
# COMPACT_ATOMS: atom_id res chain seq x y z
N MET A 1 -13.88 -6.56 6.41
CA MET A 1 -12.89 -7.51 5.83
C MET A 1 -11.84 -6.72 5.09
N GLN A 2 -10.58 -6.94 5.44
CA GLN A 2 -9.46 -6.22 4.85
C GLN A 2 -9.29 -6.51 3.35
N THR A 3 -8.79 -5.50 2.64
CA THR A 3 -8.33 -5.60 1.25
C THR A 3 -6.90 -5.13 1.20
N LEU A 4 -6.00 -5.99 0.74
CA LEU A 4 -4.64 -5.63 0.38
C LEU A 4 -4.58 -5.41 -1.13
N VAL A 5 -4.08 -4.25 -1.55
CA VAL A 5 -3.79 -3.94 -2.95
C VAL A 5 -2.29 -3.88 -3.11
N VAL A 6 -1.73 -4.70 -4.01
CA VAL A 6 -0.31 -4.70 -4.37
C VAL A 6 -0.21 -4.39 -5.85
N TYR A 7 0.75 -3.56 -6.24
CA TYR A 7 0.97 -3.28 -7.64
C TYR A 7 2.44 -3.23 -8.02
N ASP A 8 2.72 -3.48 -9.28
CA ASP A 8 4.02 -3.26 -9.91
C ASP A 8 3.78 -2.47 -11.20
N ILE A 9 4.13 -1.18 -11.17
CA ILE A 9 3.81 -0.22 -12.22
C ILE A 9 5.05 0.63 -12.48
N PRO A 10 5.68 0.52 -13.67
CA PRO A 10 6.92 1.23 -13.97
C PRO A 10 6.70 2.73 -14.19
N SER A 11 5.54 3.14 -14.68
CA SER A 11 5.24 4.55 -14.92
C SER A 11 4.83 5.26 -13.63
N ASP A 12 5.64 6.25 -13.21
CA ASP A 12 5.37 7.07 -12.03
C ASP A 12 4.01 7.76 -12.07
N LYS A 13 3.63 8.31 -13.24
CA LYS A 13 2.33 8.96 -13.44
C LYS A 13 1.17 7.97 -13.23
N LEU A 14 1.29 6.75 -13.72
CA LEU A 14 0.27 5.71 -13.51
C LEU A 14 0.25 5.25 -12.05
N ARG A 15 1.42 5.01 -11.45
CA ARG A 15 1.56 4.62 -10.06
C ARG A 15 0.90 5.64 -9.12
N ASN A 16 1.09 6.94 -9.37
CA ASN A 16 0.45 8.01 -8.60
C ASN A 16 -1.08 7.99 -8.77
N ARG A 17 -1.60 7.80 -9.99
CA ARG A 17 -3.06 7.70 -10.21
C ARG A 17 -3.68 6.49 -9.52
N VAL A 18 -2.99 5.34 -9.52
CA VAL A 18 -3.40 4.13 -8.79
C VAL A 18 -3.39 4.38 -7.29
N ALA A 19 -2.36 5.05 -6.77
CA ALA A 19 -2.28 5.41 -5.37
C ALA A 19 -3.42 6.32 -4.92
N GLU A 20 -3.74 7.37 -5.68
CA GLU A 20 -4.87 8.25 -5.36
C GLU A 20 -6.20 7.50 -5.42
N ALA A 21 -6.38 6.62 -6.42
CA ALA A 21 -7.56 5.76 -6.47
C ALA A 21 -7.69 4.86 -5.23
N CYS A 22 -6.59 4.31 -4.69
CA CYS A 22 -6.65 3.55 -3.44
C CYS A 22 -7.05 4.43 -2.24
N LYS A 23 -6.48 5.64 -2.13
CA LYS A 23 -6.79 6.60 -1.05
C LYS A 23 -8.26 7.04 -1.07
N ASP A 24 -8.82 7.33 -2.25
CA ASP A 24 -10.23 7.71 -2.39
C ASP A 24 -11.19 6.64 -1.87
N TYR A 25 -10.76 5.37 -1.86
CA TYR A 25 -11.55 4.27 -1.30
C TYR A 25 -11.32 4.08 0.21
N GLY A 26 -10.48 4.91 0.83
CA GLY A 26 -10.14 4.85 2.25
C GLY A 26 -9.06 3.80 2.57
N LEU A 27 -8.29 3.37 1.57
CA LEU A 27 -7.14 2.49 1.82
C LEU A 27 -5.93 3.32 2.27
N GLU A 28 -5.23 2.81 3.28
CA GLU A 28 -3.99 3.37 3.78
C GLU A 28 -2.79 2.82 2.99
N ARG A 29 -1.82 3.68 2.69
CA ARG A 29 -0.56 3.25 2.07
C ARG A 29 0.31 2.55 3.12
N ILE A 30 0.69 1.29 2.88
CA ILE A 30 1.53 0.52 3.82
C ILE A 30 2.95 0.26 3.30
N GLN A 31 3.17 0.38 1.98
CA GLN A 31 4.47 0.28 1.31
C GLN A 31 4.46 1.19 0.06
N TRP A 32 5.63 1.34 -0.59
CA TRP A 32 5.74 2.10 -1.85
C TRP A 32 4.75 1.62 -2.93
N SER A 33 4.52 0.31 -2.99
CA SER A 33 3.61 -0.29 -3.95
C SER A 33 2.50 -1.15 -3.33
N ALA A 34 2.09 -0.85 -2.09
CA ALA A 34 0.97 -1.55 -1.47
C ALA A 34 0.09 -0.65 -0.59
N PHE A 35 -1.20 -0.95 -0.59
CA PHE A 35 -2.25 -0.30 0.19
C PHE A 35 -3.11 -1.32 0.92
N ARG A 36 -3.66 -0.96 2.07
CA ARG A 36 -4.56 -1.82 2.84
C ARG A 36 -5.67 -1.03 3.52
N GLY A 37 -6.85 -1.61 3.64
CA GLY A 37 -7.96 -1.05 4.41
C GLY A 37 -9.22 -1.91 4.34
N ASP A 38 -10.25 -1.52 5.09
CA ASP A 38 -11.52 -2.24 5.09
C ASP A 38 -12.36 -1.88 3.85
N LEU A 39 -12.75 -2.90 3.07
CA LEU A 39 -13.73 -2.75 2.00
C LEU A 39 -14.70 -3.92 2.01
N ASN A 40 -15.99 -3.61 1.95
CA ASN A 40 -16.99 -4.61 1.61
C ASN A 40 -16.84 -5.10 0.15
N HIS A 41 -17.58 -6.15 -0.21
CA HIS A 41 -17.51 -6.76 -1.54
C HIS A 41 -17.76 -5.75 -2.68
N ASN A 42 -18.80 -4.92 -2.55
CA ASN A 42 -19.19 -3.98 -3.60
C ASN A 42 -18.11 -2.91 -3.83
N ARG A 43 -17.62 -2.26 -2.77
CA ARG A 43 -16.57 -1.23 -2.87
C ARG A 43 -15.27 -1.79 -3.43
N ARG A 44 -14.93 -3.04 -3.08
CA ARG A 44 -13.75 -3.74 -3.62
C ARG A 44 -13.88 -4.00 -5.12
N THR A 45 -15.03 -4.48 -5.57
CA THR A 45 -15.31 -4.70 -7.00
C THR A 45 -15.28 -3.39 -7.77
N GLU A 46 -15.85 -2.33 -7.21
CA GLU A 46 -15.81 -1.00 -7.81
C GLU A 46 -14.37 -0.45 -7.93
N LEU A 47 -13.57 -0.58 -6.87
CA LEU A 47 -12.16 -0.23 -6.90
C LEU A 47 -11.41 -1.03 -7.98
N ALA A 48 -11.64 -2.34 -8.08
CA ALA A 48 -11.01 -3.17 -9.11
C ALA A 48 -11.35 -2.69 -10.53
N LEU A 49 -12.61 -2.28 -10.78
CA LEU A 49 -13.02 -1.70 -12.06
C LEU A 49 -12.32 -0.37 -12.33
N ARG A 50 -12.24 0.52 -11.32
CA ARG A 50 -11.54 1.81 -11.44
C ARG A 50 -10.05 1.60 -11.72
N LEU A 51 -9.38 0.73 -10.98
CA LEU A 51 -7.95 0.43 -11.16
C LEU A 51 -7.68 -0.17 -12.54
N ARG A 52 -8.54 -1.08 -13.02
CA ARG A 52 -8.45 -1.64 -14.38
C ARG A 52 -8.55 -0.56 -15.46
N ARG A 53 -9.48 0.39 -15.32
CA ARG A 53 -9.60 1.54 -16.25
C ARG A 53 -8.39 2.46 -16.17
N THR A 54 -7.86 2.71 -14.97
CA THR A 54 -6.67 3.55 -14.75
C THR A 54 -5.43 2.94 -15.40
N LEU A 55 -5.24 1.63 -15.30
CA LEU A 55 -4.13 0.90 -15.93
C LEU A 55 -4.30 0.83 -17.46
N GLY A 56 -5.52 0.60 -17.94
CA GLY A 56 -5.83 0.54 -19.37
C GLY A 56 -4.99 -0.51 -20.10
N ARG A 57 -4.31 -0.09 -21.17
CA ARG A 57 -3.38 -0.94 -21.95
C ARG A 57 -1.91 -0.76 -21.55
N SER A 58 -1.64 -0.01 -20.49
CA SER A 58 -0.27 0.26 -20.06
C SER A 58 0.33 -0.95 -19.34
N LYS A 59 1.66 -1.04 -19.34
CA LYS A 59 2.38 -2.07 -18.59
C LYS A 59 2.17 -1.89 -17.10
N GLY A 60 1.90 -2.98 -16.41
CA GLY A 60 1.83 -3.06 -14.96
C GLY A 60 0.96 -4.21 -14.50
N ASN A 61 1.05 -4.54 -13.22
CA ASN A 61 0.27 -5.57 -12.57
C ASN A 61 -0.37 -4.98 -11.30
N ILE A 62 -1.64 -5.25 -11.08
CA ILE A 62 -2.38 -4.81 -9.88
C ILE A 62 -3.15 -6.02 -9.37
N GLN A 63 -2.94 -6.35 -8.10
CA GLN A 63 -3.55 -7.49 -7.43
C GLN A 63 -4.31 -7.00 -6.19
N LEU A 64 -5.52 -7.54 -5.99
CA LEU A 64 -6.36 -7.24 -4.84
C LEU A 64 -6.65 -8.53 -4.08
N TYR A 65 -6.29 -8.55 -2.80
CA TYR A 65 -6.44 -9.70 -1.94
C TYR A 65 -7.49 -9.40 -0.85
N PRO A 66 -8.64 -10.10 -0.84
CA PRO A 66 -9.43 -10.26 0.37
C PRO A 66 -8.66 -11.01 1.43
N ILE A 67 -8.51 -10.40 2.61
CA ILE A 67 -7.85 -11.00 3.76
C ILE A 67 -8.84 -10.91 4.93
N CYS A 68 -9.10 -12.04 5.59
CA CYS A 68 -9.97 -12.06 6.76
C CYS A 68 -9.29 -11.38 7.96
N ASP A 69 -10.08 -10.97 8.95
CA ASP A 69 -9.56 -10.22 10.09
C ASP A 69 -8.65 -11.08 10.99
N LYS A 70 -8.81 -12.41 10.94
CA LYS A 70 -7.89 -13.35 11.60
C LYS A 70 -6.52 -13.34 10.93
N ASP A 71 -6.47 -13.53 9.61
CA ASP A 71 -5.20 -13.62 8.87
C ASP A 71 -4.43 -12.31 8.89
N ILE A 72 -5.13 -11.17 8.84
CA ILE A 72 -4.45 -9.88 8.95
C ILE A 72 -3.85 -9.65 10.34
N GLY A 73 -4.44 -10.23 11.39
CA GLY A 73 -3.90 -10.20 12.76
C GLY A 73 -2.61 -11.02 12.92
N LEU A 74 -2.35 -11.94 12.00
CA LEU A 74 -1.13 -12.75 11.96
C LEU A 74 -0.03 -12.15 11.07
N ARG A 75 -0.24 -10.94 10.54
CA ARG A 75 0.76 -10.21 9.73
C ARG A 75 2.07 -10.06 10.51
N MET A 76 3.17 -10.37 9.84
CA MET A 76 4.52 -10.01 10.26
C MET A 76 5.08 -8.92 9.34
N GLU A 77 5.86 -8.02 9.90
CA GLU A 77 6.56 -6.96 9.16
C GLU A 77 8.03 -6.95 9.58
N ILE A 78 8.93 -6.82 8.60
CA ILE A 78 10.38 -6.82 8.81
C ILE A 78 10.94 -5.54 8.16
N GLY A 79 11.67 -4.76 8.94
CA GLY A 79 12.08 -3.39 8.58
C GLY A 79 11.04 -2.35 9.03
N SER A 80 11.50 -1.16 9.43
CA SER A 80 10.61 -0.06 9.83
C SER A 80 11.19 1.28 9.37
N GLU A 81 10.32 2.25 9.07
CA GLU A 81 10.73 3.67 9.02
C GLU A 81 11.32 4.14 10.36
N SER A 82 11.00 3.47 11.47
CA SER A 82 11.50 3.75 12.83
C SER A 82 12.96 3.35 13.06
N ALA A 83 13.58 2.56 12.17
CA ALA A 83 15.01 2.24 12.27
C ALA A 83 15.90 3.40 11.83
N VAL A 84 15.44 4.25 10.89
CA VAL A 84 16.23 5.36 10.34
C VAL A 84 16.38 6.51 11.35
N ARG A 85 15.41 6.70 12.26
CA ARG A 85 15.48 7.76 13.27
C ARG A 85 16.38 7.47 14.47
N ARG A 86 16.80 6.20 14.68
CA ARG A 86 17.64 5.82 15.83
C ARG A 86 19.14 5.96 15.59
N SER A 87 19.59 5.94 14.33
CA SER A 87 21.01 6.13 14.00
C SER A 87 21.48 7.60 13.98
N SER A 88 20.56 8.57 14.10
CA SER A 88 20.90 9.99 14.05
C SER A 88 21.04 10.67 15.42
N GLN A 89 20.70 10.00 16.53
CA GLN A 89 20.79 10.57 17.88
C GLN A 89 21.95 10.03 18.73
N GLU A 90 22.65 8.98 18.29
CA GLU A 90 23.82 8.43 19.01
C GLU A 90 25.15 9.10 18.60
N GLY A 91 25.15 10.00 17.61
CA GLY A 91 26.36 10.69 17.12
C GLY A 91 26.74 12.00 17.82
N GLU A 92 25.89 12.57 18.69
CA GLU A 92 26.11 13.91 19.29
C GLU A 92 26.43 13.89 20.80
N ARG A 93 26.54 12.73 21.46
CA ARG A 93 26.91 12.64 22.89
C ARG A 93 28.30 12.05 23.11
N GLY A 94 29.28 12.59 22.41
CA GLY A 94 30.67 12.16 22.51
C GLY A 94 31.65 13.29 22.23
N GLN A 95 31.55 14.39 22.98
CA GLN A 95 32.64 15.35 23.22
C GLN A 95 32.18 16.34 24.31
N GLY A 96 32.60 16.06 25.53
CA GLY A 96 32.47 16.90 26.72
C GLY A 96 33.47 16.41 27.75
#